data_AF-A0A5K7TVX6-F1
#
_entry.id   AF-A0A5K7TVX6-F1
#
_cell.length_a   1.000
_cell.length_b   1.000
_cell.length_c   1.000
_cell.angle_alpha   90.00
_cell.angle_beta   90.00
_cell.angle_gamma   90.00
#
_symmetry.space_group_name_H-M   'P 1'
#
loop_
_entity.id
_entity.type
_entity.pdbx_description
1 polymer ?
#
loop_
_entity_poly.entity_id
_entity_poly.type
_entity_poly.pdbx_seq_one_letter_code
_entity_poly.pdbx_strand_id
1 'polypeptide(L)'
;MITTERFFGGIWSFWFLLVMISAFTLGVAPKIVFVPMAVVTVMVFCWCVKCAYRSERFADYASLRLCFSLSAGPLIAFILALAMTYKRSRMGGVQALALSSLPLVATALACAWAHGRRSKTSAWVLRGDRVEVYGQAENVNPWLLGGLSAGLSSVLFPMIKAYDESGAFLLSVLTLISLYLVFYHRNNIAALRALKERERREKRHYTFSDIEYVRGLREASWLGRLFAFRTKR
;
A
#
# COMPACT_ATOMS: atom_id res chain seq x y z
N MET A 1 -20.04 -2.95 -8.55
CA MET A 1 -19.96 -2.08 -9.74
C MET A 1 -18.86 -1.04 -9.52
N ILE A 2 -17.81 -1.06 -10.35
CA ILE A 2 -16.70 -0.10 -10.29
C ILE A 2 -17.11 1.09 -11.17
N THR A 3 -17.40 2.25 -10.59
CA THR A 3 -17.69 3.47 -11.35
C THR A 3 -16.39 4.16 -11.81
N THR A 4 -16.48 4.89 -12.91
CA THR A 4 -15.38 5.62 -13.57
C THR A 4 -14.56 6.48 -12.61
N GLU A 5 -15.25 7.25 -11.78
CA GLU A 5 -14.67 8.14 -10.78
C GLU A 5 -13.92 7.38 -9.69
N ARG A 6 -14.42 6.21 -9.29
CA ARG A 6 -13.79 5.38 -8.26
C ARG A 6 -12.53 4.68 -8.76
N PHE A 7 -12.47 4.31 -10.04
CA PHE A 7 -11.30 3.66 -10.62
C PHE A 7 -10.12 4.64 -10.76
N PHE A 8 -10.30 5.75 -11.48
CA PHE A 8 -9.24 6.75 -11.61
C PHE A 8 -8.97 7.46 -10.29
N GLY A 9 -10.02 7.77 -9.52
CA GLY A 9 -9.90 8.33 -8.18
C GLY A 9 -9.07 7.44 -7.26
N GLY A 10 -9.26 6.12 -7.27
CA GLY A 10 -8.45 5.20 -6.48
C GLY A 10 -6.96 5.20 -6.85
N ILE A 11 -6.64 5.22 -8.15
CA ILE A 11 -5.24 5.22 -8.64
C ILE A 11 -4.55 6.55 -8.30
N TRP A 12 -5.24 7.67 -8.54
CA TRP A 12 -4.70 9.01 -8.30
C TRP A 12 -4.69 9.38 -6.81
N SER A 13 -5.58 8.82 -6.00
CA SER A 13 -5.58 9.00 -4.54
C SER A 13 -4.29 8.52 -3.90
N PHE A 14 -3.71 7.43 -4.41
CA PHE A 14 -2.42 6.95 -3.91
C PHE A 14 -1.29 7.95 -4.17
N TRP A 15 -1.20 8.44 -5.41
CA TRP A 15 -0.20 9.45 -5.76
C TRP A 15 -0.42 10.74 -4.95
N PHE A 16 -1.66 11.20 -4.83
CA PHE A 16 -2.00 12.40 -4.07
C PHE A 16 -1.64 12.25 -2.58
N LEU A 17 -1.95 11.11 -1.96
CA LEU A 17 -1.56 10.83 -0.58
C LEU A 17 -0.05 10.87 -0.41
N LEU A 18 0.72 10.33 -1.36
CA LEU A 18 2.17 10.33 -1.31
C LEU A 18 2.78 11.73 -1.52
N VAL A 19 2.15 12.56 -2.36
CA VAL A 19 2.51 13.99 -2.50
C VAL A 19 2.21 14.76 -1.21
N MET A 20 1.05 14.55 -0.59
CA MET A 20 0.71 15.16 0.71
C MET A 20 1.74 14.78 1.78
N ILE A 21 2.08 13.50 1.89
CA ILE A 21 3.10 13.00 2.81
C ILE A 21 4.46 13.65 2.54
N SER A 22 4.84 13.78 1.27
CA SER A 22 6.10 14.46 0.88
C SER A 22 6.08 15.96 1.20
N ALA A 23 4.92 16.62 1.11
CA ALA A 23 4.77 18.01 1.54
C ALA A 23 4.89 18.15 3.06
N PHE A 24 4.29 17.24 3.84
CA PHE A 24 4.43 17.24 5.29
C PHE A 24 5.86 16.96 5.75
N THR A 25 6.60 16.11 5.04
CA THR A 25 8.02 15.89 5.37
C THR A 25 8.88 17.13 5.13
N LEU A 26 8.54 18.03 4.19
CA LEU A 26 9.23 19.32 4.03
C LEU A 26 9.22 20.18 5.30
N GLY A 27 8.12 20.14 6.07
CA GLY A 27 8.00 20.92 7.31
C GLY A 27 8.73 20.31 8.51
N VAL A 28 9.06 19.01 8.45
CA VAL A 28 9.46 18.22 9.62
C VAL A 28 10.84 17.59 9.48
N ALA A 29 11.24 17.14 8.29
CA ALA A 29 12.39 16.27 8.10
C ALA A 29 13.70 17.02 7.81
N PRO A 30 14.86 16.40 8.11
CA PRO A 30 16.16 16.92 7.69
C PRO A 30 16.30 16.89 6.16
N LYS A 31 17.12 17.80 5.60
CA LYS A 31 17.29 18.01 4.15
C LYS A 31 17.66 16.75 3.35
N ILE A 32 18.29 15.78 4.02
CA ILE A 32 18.76 14.50 3.45
C ILE A 32 17.57 13.65 2.94
N VAL A 33 16.38 13.81 3.50
CA VAL A 33 15.20 12.98 3.19
C VAL A 33 14.45 13.45 1.93
N PHE A 34 14.69 14.68 1.48
CA PHE A 34 13.94 15.25 0.35
C PHE A 34 14.25 14.58 -0.97
N VAL A 35 15.52 14.23 -1.21
CA VAL A 35 15.92 13.58 -2.46
C VAL A 35 15.28 12.19 -2.59
N PRO A 36 15.38 11.28 -1.59
CA PRO A 36 14.68 10.00 -1.64
C PRO A 36 13.16 10.12 -1.83
N MET A 37 12.50 11.05 -1.13
CA MET A 37 11.05 11.21 -1.22
C MET A 37 10.60 11.75 -2.58
N ALA A 38 11.35 12.68 -3.17
CA ALA A 38 11.09 13.16 -4.52
C ALA A 38 11.21 12.03 -5.56
N VAL A 39 12.27 11.21 -5.46
CA VAL A 39 12.47 10.06 -6.35
C VAL A 39 11.31 9.06 -6.23
N VAL A 40 10.90 8.71 -5.01
CA VAL A 40 9.76 7.80 -4.77
C VAL A 40 8.47 8.38 -5.34
N THR A 41 8.23 9.68 -5.18
CA THR A 41 7.02 10.35 -5.70
C THR A 41 6.94 10.31 -7.22
N VAL A 42 8.05 10.57 -7.90
CA VAL A 42 8.13 10.50 -9.37
C VAL A 42 7.98 9.05 -9.85
N MET A 43 8.60 8.09 -9.14
CA MET A 43 8.49 6.67 -9.48
C MET A 43 7.04 6.17 -9.36
N VAL A 44 6.35 6.52 -8.27
CA VAL A 44 4.94 6.19 -8.06
C VAL A 44 4.05 6.87 -9.09
N PHE A 45 4.33 8.13 -9.46
CA PHE A 45 3.62 8.81 -10.54
C PHE A 45 3.72 8.03 -11.86
N CYS A 46 4.93 7.65 -12.26
CA CYS A 46 5.16 6.85 -13.47
C CYS A 46 4.41 5.51 -13.39
N TRP A 47 4.35 4.89 -12.21
CA TRP A 47 3.60 3.65 -12.01
C TRP A 47 2.09 3.86 -12.11
N CYS A 48 1.54 4.92 -11.49
CA CYS A 48 0.13 5.30 -11.61
C CYS A 48 -0.25 5.56 -13.08
N VAL A 49 0.58 6.30 -13.83
CA VAL A 49 0.37 6.57 -15.26
C VAL A 49 0.41 5.26 -16.06
N LYS A 50 1.38 4.39 -15.79
CA LYS A 50 1.47 3.08 -16.43
C LYS A 50 0.22 2.24 -16.16
N CYS A 51 -0.26 2.19 -14.92
CA CYS A 51 -1.47 1.43 -14.56
C CYS A 51 -2.75 2.05 -15.13
N ALA A 52 -2.88 3.37 -15.11
CA ALA A 52 -4.07 4.07 -15.57
C ALA A 52 -4.24 3.99 -17.09
N TYR A 53 -3.15 4.14 -17.85
CA TYR A 53 -3.24 4.36 -19.30
C TYR A 53 -2.60 3.27 -20.17
N ARG A 54 -1.59 2.54 -19.67
CA ARG A 54 -0.78 1.64 -20.52
C ARG A 54 -0.96 0.15 -20.20
N SER A 55 -1.12 -0.22 -18.94
CA SER A 55 -1.19 -1.62 -18.52
C SER A 55 -2.63 -2.10 -18.50
N GLU A 56 -2.88 -3.22 -19.16
CA GLU A 56 -4.13 -3.96 -19.10
C GLU A 56 -4.07 -5.12 -18.10
N ARG A 57 -2.88 -5.34 -17.52
CA ARG A 57 -2.64 -6.45 -16.60
C ARG A 57 -3.32 -6.19 -15.27
N PHE A 58 -4.16 -7.13 -14.86
CA PHE A 58 -4.83 -7.09 -13.56
C PHE A 58 -3.81 -7.06 -12.41
N ALA A 59 -2.70 -7.82 -12.54
CA ALA A 59 -1.66 -7.93 -11.54
C ALA A 59 -1.00 -6.58 -11.17
N ASP A 60 -0.83 -5.68 -12.15
CA ASP A 60 -0.22 -4.37 -11.93
C ASP A 60 -1.14 -3.48 -11.08
N TYR A 61 -2.43 -3.43 -11.42
CA TYR A 61 -3.43 -2.67 -10.66
C TYR A 61 -3.64 -3.23 -9.25
N ALA A 62 -3.77 -4.55 -9.12
CA ALA A 62 -3.90 -5.20 -7.82
C ALA A 62 -2.66 -4.94 -6.94
N SER A 63 -1.46 -4.94 -7.54
CA SER A 63 -0.24 -4.60 -6.81
C SER A 63 -0.19 -3.15 -6.36
N LEU A 64 -0.69 -2.21 -7.18
CA LEU A 64 -0.76 -0.80 -6.83
C LEU A 64 -1.75 -0.56 -5.68
N ARG A 65 -2.94 -1.16 -5.76
CA ARG A 65 -3.95 -1.06 -4.71
C ARG A 65 -3.48 -1.69 -3.39
N LEU A 66 -2.83 -2.85 -3.47
CA LEU A 66 -2.28 -3.52 -2.30
C LEU A 66 -1.13 -2.70 -1.71
N CYS A 67 -0.23 -2.16 -2.54
CA CYS A 67 0.82 -1.25 -2.10
C CYS A 67 0.25 -0.01 -1.40
N PHE A 68 -0.82 0.60 -1.92
CA PHE A 68 -1.49 1.73 -1.28
C PHE A 68 -1.99 1.40 0.13
N SER A 69 -2.77 0.31 0.26
CA SER A 69 -3.32 -0.10 1.55
C SER A 69 -2.24 -0.47 2.58
N LEU A 70 -1.13 -1.06 2.13
CA LEU A 70 -0.03 -1.46 3.03
C LEU A 70 0.94 -0.31 3.37
N SER A 71 1.06 0.70 2.51
CA SER A 71 2.03 1.80 2.71
C SER A 71 1.46 3.02 3.42
N ALA A 72 0.14 3.25 3.37
CA ALA A 72 -0.47 4.44 3.97
C ALA A 72 -0.22 4.54 5.49
N GLY A 73 -0.54 3.48 6.24
CA GLY A 73 -0.33 3.42 7.69
C GLY A 73 1.12 3.67 8.14
N PRO A 74 2.12 2.92 7.62
CA PRO A 74 3.49 3.06 8.08
C PRO A 74 4.17 4.36 7.61
N LEU A 75 3.74 4.94 6.48
CA LEU A 75 4.25 6.27 6.06
C LEU A 75 3.75 7.38 6.99
N ILE A 76 2.50 7.31 7.46
CA ILE A 76 1.98 8.26 8.46
C ILE A 76 2.73 8.07 9.80
N ALA A 77 2.93 6.81 10.21
CA ALA A 77 3.71 6.50 11.41
C ALA A 77 5.16 7.02 11.31
N PHE A 78 5.79 6.92 10.13
CA PHE A 78 7.13 7.44 9.86
C PHE A 78 7.21 8.97 10.02
N ILE A 79 6.26 9.73 9.46
CA ILE A 79 6.23 11.20 9.62
C ILE A 79 6.05 11.57 11.10
N LEU A 80 5.12 10.89 11.79
CA LEU A 80 4.88 11.15 13.20
C LEU A 80 6.12 10.85 14.05
N ALA A 81 6.82 9.75 13.73
CA ALA A 81 8.07 9.38 14.37
C ALA A 81 9.15 10.45 14.13
N LEU A 82 9.30 10.92 12.89
CA LEU A 82 10.22 12.00 12.54
C LEU A 82 9.89 13.30 13.28
N ALA A 83 8.62 13.65 13.41
CA ALA A 83 8.19 14.84 14.14
C ALA A 83 8.61 14.76 15.61
N MET A 84 8.43 13.60 16.25
CA MET A 84 8.83 13.41 17.64
C MET A 84 10.35 13.37 17.80
N THR A 85 11.08 12.66 16.95
CA THR A 85 12.53 12.48 17.13
C THR A 85 13.36 13.68 16.68
N TYR A 86 12.94 14.36 15.61
CA TYR A 86 13.71 15.47 15.05
C TYR A 86 13.30 16.83 15.63
N LYS A 87 11.99 17.13 15.71
CA LYS A 87 11.53 18.43 16.22
C LYS A 87 11.47 18.47 17.74
N ARG A 88 10.95 17.42 18.38
CA ARG A 88 10.71 17.42 19.83
C ARG A 88 11.95 17.04 20.62
N SER A 89 12.59 15.90 20.33
CA SER A 89 13.78 15.46 21.08
C SER A 89 15.10 16.02 20.54
N ARG A 90 15.08 16.81 19.46
CA ARG A 90 16.26 17.45 18.82
C ARG A 90 17.41 16.47 18.57
N MET A 91 17.10 15.21 18.26
CA MET A 91 18.13 14.21 17.94
C MET A 91 18.82 14.55 16.62
N GLY A 92 20.09 14.13 16.49
CA GLY A 92 20.84 14.31 15.24
C GLY A 92 20.10 13.68 14.05
N GLY A 93 20.15 14.31 12.88
CA GLY A 93 19.30 13.95 11.73
C GLY A 93 19.38 12.47 11.34
N VAL A 94 20.56 11.85 11.44
CA VAL A 94 20.75 10.41 11.14
C VAL A 94 20.12 9.52 12.20
N GLN A 95 20.22 9.87 13.48
CA GLN A 95 19.62 9.11 14.58
C GLN A 95 18.09 9.22 14.56
N ALA A 96 17.58 10.43 14.31
CA ALA A 96 16.16 10.66 14.13
C ALA A 96 15.60 9.86 12.95
N LEU A 97 16.37 9.75 11.86
CA LEU A 97 16.02 8.93 10.69
C LEU A 97 16.02 7.43 10.98
N ALA A 98 17.06 6.94 11.66
CA ALA A 98 17.15 5.53 12.03
C ALA A 98 15.95 5.11 12.89
N LEU A 99 15.63 5.89 13.92
CA LEU A 99 14.52 5.56 14.83
C LEU A 99 13.15 5.72 14.16
N SER A 100 12.99 6.76 13.33
CA SER A 100 11.72 6.97 12.62
C SER A 100 11.45 5.94 11.55
N SER A 101 12.48 5.32 10.96
CA SER A 101 12.33 4.25 9.97
C SER A 101 11.80 2.92 10.52
N LEU A 102 11.74 2.76 11.84
CA LEU A 102 11.40 1.51 12.50
C LEU A 102 10.00 0.95 12.14
N PRO A 103 8.92 1.75 12.03
CA PRO A 103 7.62 1.29 11.54
C PRO A 103 7.64 0.82 10.07
N LEU A 104 8.47 1.45 9.22
CA LEU A 104 8.64 1.04 7.82
C LEU A 104 9.38 -0.29 7.73
N VAL A 105 10.46 -0.45 8.50
CA VAL A 105 11.22 -1.70 8.54
C VAL A 105 10.36 -2.83 9.10
N ALA A 106 9.61 -2.59 10.18
CA ALA A 106 8.72 -3.59 10.78
C ALA A 106 7.64 -4.06 9.79
N THR A 107 7.01 -3.14 9.07
CA THR A 107 6.01 -3.49 8.05
C THR A 107 6.63 -4.19 6.84
N ALA A 108 7.82 -3.78 6.40
CA ALA A 108 8.55 -4.45 5.32
C ALA A 108 8.93 -5.90 5.70
N LEU A 109 9.39 -6.13 6.94
CA LEU A 109 9.66 -7.47 7.46
C LEU A 109 8.40 -8.32 7.56
N ALA A 110 7.29 -7.76 8.05
CA ALA A 110 6.00 -8.44 8.07
C ALA A 110 5.53 -8.81 6.66
N CYS A 111 5.74 -7.92 5.67
CA CYS A 111 5.45 -8.18 4.27
C CYS A 111 6.32 -9.30 3.71
N ALA A 112 7.63 -9.28 3.98
CA ALA A 112 8.55 -10.32 3.53
C ALA A 112 8.19 -11.68 4.13
N TRP A 113 7.83 -11.70 5.42
CA TRP A 113 7.35 -12.90 6.11
C TRP A 113 6.03 -13.42 5.52
N ALA A 114 5.06 -12.54 5.27
CA ALA A 114 3.80 -12.89 4.63
C ALA A 114 4.03 -13.39 3.20
N HIS A 115 4.97 -12.80 2.47
CA HIS A 115 5.34 -13.20 1.12
C HIS A 115 6.00 -14.59 1.07
N GLY A 116 6.73 -14.98 2.12
CA GLY A 116 7.34 -16.31 2.25
C GLY A 116 6.34 -17.44 2.47
N ARG A 117 5.14 -17.16 2.99
CA ARG A 117 4.12 -18.18 3.26
C ARG A 117 3.29 -18.49 2.01
N ARG A 118 3.19 -19.77 1.66
CA ARG A 118 2.24 -20.23 0.64
C ARG A 118 0.83 -20.22 1.22
N SER A 119 -0.08 -19.45 0.61
CA SER A 119 -1.52 -19.58 0.92
C SER A 119 -2.07 -20.84 0.25
N LYS A 120 -2.80 -21.65 1.02
CA LYS A 120 -3.54 -22.82 0.50
C LYS A 120 -4.92 -22.42 -0.07
N THR A 121 -5.37 -21.20 0.19
CA THR A 121 -6.67 -20.67 -0.25
C THR A 121 -6.47 -19.67 -1.39
N SER A 122 -6.93 -20.06 -2.59
CA SER A 122 -7.02 -19.18 -3.75
C SER A 122 -8.35 -18.43 -3.70
N ALA A 123 -8.36 -17.19 -3.18
CA ALA A 123 -9.53 -16.29 -3.23
C ALA A 123 -9.88 -15.79 -4.65
N TRP A 124 -9.30 -16.41 -5.68
CA TRP A 124 -9.32 -15.96 -7.07
C TRP A 124 -9.74 -17.15 -7.91
N VAL A 125 -10.94 -17.09 -8.48
CA VAL A 125 -11.39 -18.09 -9.44
C VAL A 125 -11.03 -17.55 -10.82
N LEU A 126 -10.09 -18.23 -11.48
CA LEU A 126 -9.81 -17.95 -12.89
C LEU A 126 -10.94 -18.55 -13.73
N ARG A 127 -11.59 -17.71 -14.53
CA ARG A 127 -12.56 -18.14 -15.55
C ARG A 127 -11.95 -17.81 -16.93
N GLY A 128 -11.17 -18.76 -17.46
CA GLY A 128 -10.40 -18.55 -18.70
C GLY A 128 -9.30 -17.51 -18.52
N ASP A 129 -9.28 -16.47 -19.38
CA ASP A 129 -8.31 -15.36 -19.32
C ASP A 129 -8.76 -14.21 -18.39
N ARG A 130 -9.93 -14.32 -17.74
CA ARG A 130 -10.51 -13.31 -16.86
C ARG A 130 -10.44 -13.73 -15.39
N VAL A 131 -10.07 -12.79 -14.54
CA VAL A 131 -9.97 -12.99 -13.09
C VAL A 131 -11.21 -12.41 -12.42
N GLU A 132 -12.08 -13.27 -11.90
CA GLU A 132 -13.21 -12.84 -11.07
C GLU A 132 -12.77 -12.81 -9.60
N VAL A 133 -12.82 -11.63 -9.00
CA VAL A 133 -12.56 -11.44 -7.56
C VAL A 133 -13.85 -11.73 -6.83
N TYR A 134 -14.11 -13.00 -6.52
CA TYR A 134 -15.09 -13.30 -5.49
C TYR A 134 -14.53 -12.73 -4.19
N GLY A 135 -15.20 -11.73 -3.64
CA GLY A 135 -14.96 -11.25 -2.29
C GLY A 135 -15.29 -12.38 -1.33
N GLN A 136 -14.39 -13.34 -1.21
CA GLN A 136 -14.49 -14.36 -0.19
C GLN A 136 -14.33 -13.61 1.11
N ALA A 137 -15.42 -13.48 1.87
CA ALA A 137 -15.41 -12.94 3.20
C ALA A 137 -14.25 -13.62 3.93
N GLU A 138 -13.18 -12.88 4.19
CA GLU A 138 -12.04 -13.44 4.91
C GLU A 138 -12.59 -13.89 6.25
N ASN A 139 -12.65 -15.21 6.45
CA ASN A 139 -12.91 -15.81 7.75
C ASN A 139 -11.70 -15.50 8.61
N VAL A 140 -11.59 -14.25 9.04
CA VAL A 140 -10.67 -13.81 10.07
C VAL A 140 -11.12 -14.54 11.32
N ASN A 141 -10.29 -15.47 11.79
CA ASN A 141 -10.62 -16.22 12.99
C ASN A 141 -10.88 -15.21 14.13
N PRO A 142 -12.11 -15.13 14.67
CA PRO A 142 -12.49 -14.10 15.65
C PRO A 142 -11.64 -14.19 16.91
N TRP A 143 -11.11 -15.38 17.23
CA TRP A 143 -10.12 -15.56 18.30
C TRP A 143 -8.78 -14.88 18.02
N LEU A 144 -8.35 -14.88 16.76
CA LEU A 144 -7.10 -14.24 16.35
C LEU A 144 -7.26 -12.72 16.31
N LEU A 145 -8.44 -12.24 15.91
CA LEU A 145 -8.82 -10.83 15.98
C LEU A 145 -8.93 -10.35 17.45
N GLY A 146 -9.62 -11.12 18.29
CA GLY A 146 -9.78 -10.86 19.72
C GLY A 146 -8.46 -10.90 20.49
N GLY A 147 -7.60 -11.87 20.18
CA GLY A 147 -6.25 -11.98 20.74
C GLY A 147 -5.35 -10.82 20.33
N LEU A 148 -5.42 -10.39 19.07
CA LEU A 148 -4.70 -9.19 18.60
C LEU A 148 -5.25 -7.92 19.25
N SER A 149 -6.56 -7.73 19.33
CA SER A 149 -7.16 -6.54 19.96
C SER A 149 -6.90 -6.47 21.47
N ALA A 150 -6.90 -7.63 22.15
CA ALA A 150 -6.57 -7.71 23.57
C ALA A 150 -5.07 -7.48 23.82
N GLY A 151 -4.21 -8.08 23.00
CA GLY A 151 -2.76 -7.82 23.05
C GLY A 151 -2.44 -6.36 22.75
N LEU A 152 -3.11 -5.77 21.77
CA LEU A 152 -3.07 -4.34 21.45
C LEU A 152 -3.42 -3.49 22.66
N SER A 153 -4.58 -3.77 23.26
CA SER A 153 -5.06 -3.02 24.42
C SER A 153 -4.10 -3.15 25.62
N SER A 154 -3.52 -4.33 25.84
CA SER A 154 -2.58 -4.59 26.94
C SER A 154 -1.22 -3.89 26.79
N VAL A 155 -0.76 -3.63 25.57
CA VAL A 155 0.50 -2.89 25.32
C VAL A 155 0.24 -1.38 25.31
N LEU A 156 -0.92 -0.96 24.78
CA LEU A 156 -1.31 0.44 24.71
C LEU A 156 -1.66 1.03 26.08
N PHE A 157 -2.36 0.27 26.94
CA PHE A 157 -2.80 0.74 28.26
C PHE A 157 -1.65 1.21 29.18
N PRO A 158 -0.56 0.45 29.38
CA PRO A 158 0.58 0.92 30.19
C PRO A 158 1.36 2.04 29.50
N MET A 159 1.41 2.09 28.16
CA MET A 159 2.04 3.20 27.42
C MET A 159 1.28 4.51 27.62
N ILE A 160 -0.06 4.49 27.57
CA ILE A 160 -0.91 5.66 27.89
C ILE A 160 -0.70 6.11 29.33
N LYS A 161 -0.57 5.16 30.26
CA LYS A 161 -0.41 5.48 31.69
C LYS A 161 1.00 5.98 32.03
N ALA A 162 2.03 5.53 31.31
CA ALA A 162 3.42 5.85 31.59
C ALA A 162 3.93 7.08 30.82
N TYR A 163 3.38 7.35 29.63
CA TYR A 163 3.75 8.49 28.80
C TYR A 163 2.51 9.36 28.57
N ASP A 164 2.50 10.55 29.15
CA ASP A 164 1.52 11.64 28.93
C ASP A 164 1.59 12.22 27.49
N GLU A 165 2.22 11.48 26.58
CA GLU A 165 2.64 11.86 25.25
C GLU A 165 1.70 11.24 24.22
N SER A 166 0.60 11.94 23.92
CA SER A 166 -0.41 11.56 22.91
C SER A 166 0.22 11.10 21.56
N GLY A 167 1.37 11.64 21.18
CA GLY A 167 2.09 11.26 19.96
C GLY A 167 2.69 9.85 19.97
N ALA A 168 3.21 9.37 21.12
CA ALA A 168 3.77 8.02 21.23
C ALA A 168 2.67 6.96 21.15
N PHE A 169 1.52 7.25 21.76
CA PHE A 169 0.32 6.43 21.64
C PHE A 169 -0.12 6.32 20.17
N LEU A 170 -0.29 7.44 19.47
CA LEU A 170 -0.71 7.44 18.07
C LEU A 170 0.27 6.69 17.16
N LEU A 171 1.57 6.83 17.40
CA LEU A 171 2.62 6.09 16.69
C LEU A 171 2.47 4.57 16.85
N SER A 172 2.28 4.12 18.09
CA SER A 172 2.12 2.69 18.37
C SER A 172 0.85 2.11 17.73
N VAL A 173 -0.28 2.81 17.83
CA VAL A 173 -1.55 2.41 17.18
C VAL A 173 -1.39 2.31 15.67
N LEU A 174 -0.82 3.32 15.02
CA LEU A 174 -0.62 3.32 13.56
C LEU A 174 0.31 2.18 13.11
N THR A 175 1.39 1.94 13.84
CA THR A 175 2.33 0.85 13.53
C THR A 175 1.63 -0.51 13.63
N LEU A 176 0.79 -0.69 14.65
CA LEU A 176 0.08 -1.95 14.87
C LEU A 176 -1.06 -2.16 13.86
N ILE A 177 -1.81 -1.12 13.51
CA ILE A 177 -2.80 -1.16 12.42
C ILE A 177 -2.11 -1.54 11.10
N SER A 178 -0.93 -0.99 10.85
CA SER A 178 -0.14 -1.31 9.65
C SER A 178 0.26 -2.79 9.61
N LEU A 179 0.73 -3.34 10.74
CA LEU A 179 1.02 -4.77 10.85
C LEU A 179 -0.24 -5.61 10.67
N TYR A 180 -1.35 -5.23 11.29
CA TYR A 180 -2.64 -5.90 11.15
C TYR A 180 -3.09 -5.95 9.69
N LEU A 181 -2.98 -4.84 8.94
CA LEU A 181 -3.30 -4.79 7.51
C LEU A 181 -2.46 -5.76 6.68
N VAL A 182 -1.19 -5.94 7.02
CA VAL A 182 -0.33 -6.95 6.36
C VAL A 182 -0.84 -8.37 6.66
N PHE A 183 -1.20 -8.66 7.90
CA PHE A 183 -1.76 -9.97 8.28
C PHE A 183 -3.13 -10.23 7.66
N TYR A 184 -3.98 -9.21 7.58
CA TYR A 184 -5.29 -9.25 6.95
C TYR A 184 -5.13 -9.55 5.46
N HIS A 185 -4.34 -8.74 4.73
CA HIS A 185 -4.10 -8.92 3.30
C HIS A 185 -3.12 -10.04 2.93
N ARG A 186 -2.68 -10.89 3.87
CA ARG A 186 -1.72 -11.97 3.60
C ARG A 186 -2.18 -12.91 2.48
N ASN A 187 -3.48 -13.21 2.44
CA ASN A 187 -4.04 -14.10 1.43
C ASN A 187 -4.03 -13.43 0.06
N ASN A 188 -4.34 -12.13 0.02
CA ASN A 188 -4.27 -11.32 -1.20
C ASN A 188 -2.83 -11.20 -1.72
N ILE A 189 -1.83 -11.04 -0.84
CA ILE A 189 -0.40 -11.03 -1.21
C ILE A 189 -0.02 -12.37 -1.83
N ALA A 190 -0.33 -13.48 -1.16
CA ALA A 190 0.02 -14.81 -1.62
C ALA A 190 -0.67 -15.17 -2.94
N ALA A 191 -1.93 -14.76 -3.10
CA ALA A 191 -2.67 -15.03 -4.32
C ALA A 191 -2.24 -14.14 -5.49
N LEU A 192 -1.89 -12.87 -5.24
CA LEU A 192 -1.25 -12.02 -6.25
C LEU A 192 0.09 -12.59 -6.71
N ARG A 193 0.87 -13.16 -5.77
CA ARG A 193 2.12 -13.87 -6.10
C ARG A 193 1.84 -15.09 -6.97
N ALA A 194 0.89 -15.93 -6.57
CA ALA A 194 0.50 -17.12 -7.35
C ALA A 194 0.03 -16.72 -8.76
N LEU A 195 -0.73 -15.63 -8.89
CA LEU A 195 -1.18 -15.11 -10.18
C LEU A 195 -0.01 -14.65 -11.04
N LYS A 196 0.92 -13.85 -10.51
CA LYS A 196 2.14 -13.43 -11.24
C LYS A 196 3.01 -14.62 -11.65
N GLU A 197 3.12 -15.63 -10.79
CA GLU A 197 3.88 -16.84 -11.09
C GLU A 197 3.22 -17.67 -12.18
N ARG A 198 1.88 -17.72 -12.19
CA ARG A 198 1.09 -18.38 -13.22
C ARG A 198 1.16 -17.64 -14.56
N GLU A 199 1.03 -16.32 -14.57
CA GLU A 199 1.24 -15.49 -15.79
C GLU A 199 2.62 -15.75 -16.40
N ARG A 200 3.66 -15.86 -15.56
CA ARG A 200 5.02 -16.14 -16.01
C ARG A 200 5.16 -17.55 -16.60
N ARG A 201 4.50 -18.55 -16.01
CA ARG A 201 4.53 -19.95 -16.48
C ARG A 201 3.76 -20.13 -17.78
N GLU A 202 2.56 -19.56 -17.87
CA GLU A 202 1.66 -19.72 -19.01
C GLU A 202 1.95 -18.73 -20.14
N LYS A 203 2.84 -17.74 -19.93
CA LYS A 203 3.14 -16.63 -20.86
C LYS A 203 1.87 -15.89 -21.34
N ARG A 204 0.83 -15.89 -20.51
CA ARG A 204 -0.45 -15.20 -20.74
C ARG A 204 -0.62 -14.07 -19.75
N HIS A 205 -1.25 -12.99 -20.18
CA HIS A 205 -1.60 -11.86 -19.33
C HIS A 205 -3.05 -11.99 -18.92
N TYR A 206 -3.32 -11.99 -17.61
CA TYR A 206 -4.71 -11.99 -17.17
C TYR A 206 -5.25 -10.57 -17.09
N THR A 207 -6.43 -10.40 -17.68
CA THR A 207 -7.13 -9.12 -17.77
C THR A 207 -8.32 -9.09 -16.82
N PHE A 208 -8.79 -7.87 -16.53
CA PHE A 208 -10.02 -7.68 -15.78
C PHE A 208 -11.21 -8.37 -16.47
N SER A 209 -12.19 -8.83 -15.68
CA SER A 209 -13.46 -9.31 -16.20
C SER A 209 -14.16 -8.23 -17.05
N ASP A 210 -14.06 -6.97 -16.66
CA ASP A 210 -14.67 -5.80 -17.31
C ASP A 210 -13.65 -4.96 -18.11
N ILE A 211 -12.72 -5.61 -18.83
CA ILE A 211 -11.67 -4.85 -19.53
C ILE A 211 -12.21 -4.01 -20.70
N GLU A 212 -13.29 -4.45 -21.36
CA GLU A 212 -13.93 -3.66 -22.41
C GLU A 212 -14.43 -2.31 -21.86
N TYR A 213 -14.96 -2.30 -20.64
CA TYR A 213 -15.38 -1.08 -19.95
C TYR A 213 -14.18 -0.16 -19.64
N VAL A 214 -13.08 -0.71 -19.12
CA VAL A 214 -11.86 0.07 -18.84
C VAL A 214 -11.26 0.66 -20.12
N ARG A 215 -11.29 -0.07 -21.24
CA ARG A 215 -10.84 0.45 -22.55
C ARG A 215 -11.73 1.60 -23.03
N GLY A 216 -13.04 1.46 -22.99
CA GLY A 216 -13.97 2.54 -23.36
C GLY A 216 -13.77 3.81 -22.51
N LEU A 217 -13.42 3.65 -21.24
CA LEU A 217 -13.10 4.78 -20.36
C LEU A 217 -11.79 5.47 -20.68
N ARG A 218 -10.77 4.71 -21.10
CA ARG A 218 -9.48 5.28 -21.54
C ARG A 218 -9.64 6.08 -22.82
N GLU A 219 -10.46 5.60 -23.75
CA GLU A 219 -10.75 6.28 -25.02
C GLU A 219 -11.55 7.58 -24.81
N ALA A 220 -12.49 7.57 -23.86
CA ALA A 220 -13.24 8.76 -23.48
C ALA A 220 -12.35 9.85 -22.85
N SER A 221 -11.38 9.46 -22.02
CA SER A 221 -10.49 10.38 -21.32
C SER A 221 -9.48 11.07 -22.26
N TRP A 222 -9.37 12.39 -22.16
CA TRP A 222 -8.36 13.18 -22.87
C TRP A 222 -6.92 12.76 -22.53
N LEU A 223 -6.65 12.45 -21.25
CA LEU A 223 -5.34 11.95 -20.81
C LEU A 223 -5.04 10.56 -21.39
N GLY A 224 -6.05 9.71 -21.52
CA GLY A 224 -5.92 8.41 -22.17
C GLY A 224 -5.51 8.53 -23.63
N ARG A 225 -6.09 9.48 -24.38
CA ARG A 225 -5.70 9.77 -25.77
C ARG A 225 -4.26 10.29 -25.88
N LEU A 226 -3.84 11.17 -24.97
CA LEU A 226 -2.49 11.74 -24.96
C LEU A 226 -1.41 10.67 -24.69
N PHE A 227 -1.69 9.75 -23.76
CA PHE A 227 -0.75 8.67 -23.42
C PHE A 227 -0.83 7.46 -24.36
N ALA A 228 -1.98 7.20 -25.00
CA ALA A 228 -2.13 6.15 -26.02
C ALA A 228 -1.36 6.47 -27.32
N PHE A 229 -1.20 7.75 -27.66
CA PHE A 229 -0.46 8.18 -28.84
C PHE A 229 1.03 7.77 -28.79
N ARG A 230 1.60 7.61 -27.59
CA ARG A 230 3.00 7.16 -27.40
C ARG A 230 3.22 5.63 -27.46
N THR A 231 2.17 4.85 -27.70
CA THR A 231 2.26 3.38 -27.83
C THR A 231 2.23 2.86 -29.27
N LYS A 232 2.04 3.74 -30.27
CA LYS A 232 2.28 3.42 -31.68
C LYS A 232 3.74 3.70 -32.03
N ARG A 233 4.66 2.82 -31.61
CA ARG A 233 5.99 2.66 -32.19
C ARG A 233 6.43 1.23 -32.01
#